data_AF-A0A920KFJ0-F1
#
_entry.id   AF-A0A920KFJ0-F1
#
_cell.length_a   1.000
_cell.length_b   1.000
_cell.length_c   1.000
_cell.angle_alpha   90.00
_cell.angle_beta   90.00
_cell.angle_gamma   90.00
#
_symmetry.space_group_name_H-M   'P 1'
#
loop_
_entity.id
_entity.type
_entity.pdbx_description
1 polymer ?
#
loop_
_entity_poly.entity_id
_entity_poly.type
_entity_poly.pdbx_seq_one_letter_code
_entity_poly.pdbx_strand_id
1 'polypeptide(L)'
;MILNRLGSEGHETYLKKACAGMDIPVYGMLPKMSELQWPERHLGLQASQEQEFPNIEILSEKAENHLDLDGILDLMEIPDCSDFSNASADREIDSVKKIGVARDEAFHFYYRANLEWLKTSGAEMVQFSPLKDSELPQNLDGLLIGGGFPEIYAETMSENHSMRQSLKKAIVSGMPCYAECGGLMLLAESLQTRKVDPTRWPG
;
A
#
# COMPACT_ATOMS: atom_id res chain seq x y z
N MET A 1 18.08 4.86 17.84
CA MET A 1 17.21 6.03 17.62
C MET A 1 17.75 6.86 16.45
N ILE A 2 16.87 7.36 15.58
CA ILE A 2 17.24 8.32 14.52
C ILE A 2 16.49 9.62 14.79
N LEU A 3 17.21 10.73 14.82
CA LEU A 3 16.66 12.06 15.04
C LEU A 3 16.47 12.73 13.67
N ASN A 4 15.27 13.21 13.36
CA ASN A 4 14.96 13.82 12.06
C ASN A 4 14.72 15.33 12.16
N ARG A 5 14.87 16.02 11.02
CA ARG A 5 14.61 17.46 10.86
C ARG A 5 15.43 18.33 11.81
N LEU A 6 16.72 18.00 11.97
CA LEU A 6 17.63 18.83 12.75
C LEU A 6 17.77 20.24 12.16
N GLY A 7 18.02 21.17 13.07
CA GLY A 7 18.21 22.59 12.77
C GLY A 7 19.67 22.88 12.44
N SER A 8 20.27 23.85 13.14
CA SER A 8 21.70 24.17 13.02
C SER A 8 22.60 23.15 13.72
N GLU A 9 23.91 23.21 13.46
CA GLU A 9 24.93 22.38 14.16
C GLU A 9 24.88 22.52 15.69
N GLY A 10 24.46 23.69 16.21
CA GLY A 10 24.23 23.89 17.63
C GLY A 10 23.08 23.04 18.18
N HIS A 11 22.04 22.82 17.38
CA HIS A 11 20.92 21.94 17.72
C HIS A 11 21.38 20.47 17.81
N GLU A 12 22.24 20.04 16.89
CA GLU A 12 22.82 18.69 16.91
C GLU A 12 23.62 18.44 18.20
N THR A 13 24.50 19.37 18.56
CA THR A 13 25.31 19.27 19.79
C THR A 13 24.44 19.21 21.04
N TYR A 14 23.38 20.01 21.08
CA TYR A 14 22.41 20.01 22.17
C TYR A 14 21.69 18.65 22.29
N LEU A 15 21.20 18.11 21.18
CA LEU A 15 20.52 16.82 21.14
C LEU A 15 21.44 15.67 21.54
N LYS A 16 22.70 15.66 21.08
CA LYS A 16 23.71 14.66 21.51
C LYS A 16 23.87 14.67 23.03
N LYS A 17 23.96 15.85 23.65
CA LYS A 17 24.06 15.99 25.12
C LYS A 17 22.78 15.53 25.83
N ALA A 18 21.61 15.88 25.31
CA ALA A 18 20.34 15.49 25.89
C ALA A 18 20.12 13.96 25.82
N CYS A 19 20.55 13.33 24.74
CA CYS A 19 20.43 11.88 24.54
C CYS A 19 21.52 11.08 25.26
N ALA A 20 22.63 11.68 25.68
CA ALA A 20 23.73 10.99 26.37
C ALA A 20 23.31 10.33 27.69
N GLY A 21 22.21 10.79 28.31
CA GLY A 21 21.64 10.17 29.51
C GLY A 21 20.58 9.10 29.25
N MET A 22 20.32 8.74 27.98
CA MET A 22 19.36 7.72 27.59
C MET A 22 20.08 6.40 27.29
N ASP A 23 19.49 5.27 27.68
CA ASP A 23 19.98 3.92 27.34
C ASP A 23 19.67 3.51 25.88
N ILE A 24 19.47 4.48 24.99
CA ILE A 24 19.13 4.25 23.59
C ILE A 24 20.19 4.94 22.71
N PRO A 25 21.03 4.18 21.99
CA PRO A 25 22.02 4.75 21.08
C PRO A 25 21.37 5.56 19.95
N VAL A 26 22.03 6.65 19.57
CA VAL A 26 21.65 7.50 18.44
C VAL A 26 22.41 7.01 17.22
N TYR A 27 21.70 6.41 16.26
CA TYR A 27 22.24 5.87 15.01
C TYR A 27 22.12 6.84 13.84
N GLY A 28 21.67 8.07 14.07
CA GLY A 28 21.57 9.03 12.99
C GLY A 28 20.92 10.34 13.38
N MET A 29 21.34 11.38 12.68
CA MET A 29 20.87 12.75 12.89
C MET A 29 20.68 13.40 11.51
N LEU A 30 19.44 13.35 11.02
CA LEU A 30 19.08 13.85 9.70
C LEU A 30 18.71 15.34 9.75
N PRO A 31 19.39 16.21 8.99
CA PRO A 31 19.02 17.61 8.89
C PRO A 31 17.66 17.77 8.21
N LYS A 32 17.10 18.98 8.27
CA LYS A 32 15.93 19.32 7.46
C LYS A 32 16.32 19.30 5.97
N MET A 33 15.80 18.32 5.24
CA MET A 33 16.00 18.17 3.79
C MET A 33 14.75 18.65 3.05
N SER A 34 14.93 19.55 2.10
CA SER A 34 13.87 20.01 1.18
C SER A 34 13.35 18.87 0.29
N GLU A 35 14.24 17.95 -0.04
CA GLU A 35 14.05 16.79 -0.89
C GLU A 35 13.07 15.78 -0.26
N LEU A 36 12.88 15.82 1.06
CA LEU A 36 11.94 14.96 1.80
C LEU A 36 10.64 15.68 2.19
N GLN A 37 10.36 16.84 1.61
CA GLN A 37 9.09 17.54 1.84
C GLN A 37 7.97 16.93 0.99
N TRP A 38 7.29 15.93 1.55
CA TRP A 38 6.11 15.34 0.90
C TRP A 38 4.84 16.13 1.22
N PRO A 39 3.98 16.38 0.22
CA PRO A 39 2.64 16.90 0.45
C PRO A 39 1.82 15.87 1.24
N GLU A 40 1.31 16.31 2.38
CA GLU A 40 0.40 15.52 3.20
C GLU A 40 -1.03 15.64 2.64
N ARG A 41 -1.80 14.55 2.67
CA ARG A 41 -3.26 14.58 2.54
C ARG A 41 -3.90 14.29 3.89
N HIS A 42 -5.19 14.57 4.00
CA HIS A 42 -5.99 14.38 5.22
C HIS A 42 -5.90 12.97 5.84
N LEU A 43 -5.45 11.95 5.08
CA LEU A 43 -5.37 10.54 5.49
C LEU A 43 -4.06 9.84 5.10
N GLY A 44 -2.97 10.57 4.86
CA GLY A 44 -1.66 9.93 4.65
C GLY A 44 -0.73 10.68 3.70
N LEU A 45 0.28 9.96 3.23
CA LEU A 45 1.19 10.45 2.19
C LEU A 45 0.52 10.30 0.82
N GLN A 46 0.87 11.19 -0.11
CA GLN A 46 0.47 11.05 -1.49
C GLN A 46 1.09 9.78 -2.09
N ALA A 47 0.30 8.99 -2.83
CA ALA A 47 0.80 7.76 -3.44
C ALA A 47 1.84 8.07 -4.53
N SER A 48 2.78 7.15 -4.74
CA SER A 48 3.87 7.28 -5.74
C SER A 48 3.39 7.51 -7.18
N GLN A 49 2.15 7.16 -7.46
CA GLN A 49 1.54 7.32 -8.79
C GLN A 49 1.19 8.78 -9.09
N GLU A 50 1.21 9.64 -8.07
CA GLU A 50 0.80 11.03 -8.16
C GLU A 50 1.98 12.00 -8.02
N GLN A 51 3.19 11.51 -7.72
CA GLN A 51 4.39 12.34 -7.58
C GLN A 51 5.67 11.56 -7.94
N GLU A 52 6.64 12.24 -8.56
CA GLU A 52 8.00 11.72 -8.70
C GLU A 52 8.72 11.70 -7.35
N PHE A 53 9.32 10.56 -7.01
CA PHE A 53 10.17 10.47 -5.83
C PHE A 53 11.49 11.22 -6.03
N PRO A 54 12.12 11.69 -4.94
CA PRO A 54 13.48 12.20 -5.00
C PRO A 54 14.41 11.15 -5.59
N ASN A 55 15.44 11.62 -6.30
CA ASN A 55 16.46 10.75 -6.87
C ASN A 55 17.09 9.86 -5.77
N ILE A 56 17.12 8.55 -6.03
CA ILE A 56 17.54 7.54 -5.05
C ILE A 56 19.02 7.68 -4.68
N GLU A 57 19.85 8.13 -5.62
CA GLU A 57 21.27 8.37 -5.38
C GLU A 57 21.47 9.51 -4.37
N ILE A 58 20.69 10.60 -4.48
CA ILE A 58 20.71 11.71 -3.51
C ILE A 58 20.30 11.21 -2.12
N LEU A 59 19.24 10.41 -2.03
CA LEU A 59 18.77 9.87 -0.76
C LEU A 59 19.79 8.92 -0.12
N SER A 60 20.48 8.13 -0.94
CA SER A 60 21.53 7.20 -0.50
C SER A 60 22.73 7.95 0.07
N GLU A 61 23.21 8.97 -0.64
CA GLU A 61 24.30 9.85 -0.16
C GLU A 61 23.94 10.51 1.18
N LYS A 62 22.69 10.98 1.33
CA LYS A 62 22.24 11.57 2.61
C LYS A 62 22.15 10.54 3.73
N ALA A 63 21.71 9.32 3.43
CA ALA A 63 21.67 8.24 4.40
C ALA A 63 23.10 7.89 4.88
N GLU A 64 24.05 7.71 3.98
CA GLU A 64 25.45 7.41 4.30
C GLU A 64 26.12 8.50 5.14
N ASN A 65 25.83 9.77 4.85
CA ASN A 65 26.43 10.90 5.57
C ASN A 65 25.83 11.17 6.95
N HIS A 66 24.61 10.71 7.22
CA HIS A 66 23.86 11.12 8.41
C HIS A 66 23.37 9.96 9.28
N LEU A 67 23.49 8.71 8.82
CA LEU A 67 23.10 7.50 9.53
C LEU A 67 24.32 6.60 9.72
N ASP A 68 24.41 6.00 10.91
CA ASP A 68 25.29 4.88 11.20
C ASP A 68 24.65 3.59 10.66
N LEU A 69 24.88 3.34 9.36
CA LEU A 69 24.28 2.20 8.66
C LEU A 69 24.80 0.87 9.19
N ASP A 70 26.09 0.78 9.52
CA ASP A 70 26.68 -0.43 10.08
C ASP A 70 26.07 -0.75 11.46
N GLY A 71 25.97 0.24 12.35
CA GLY A 71 25.33 0.07 13.65
C GLY A 71 23.84 -0.28 13.54
N ILE A 72 23.14 0.22 12.51
CA ILE A 72 21.75 -0.17 12.23
C ILE A 72 21.68 -1.63 11.76
N LEU A 73 22.60 -2.08 10.89
CA LEU A 73 22.63 -3.46 10.40
C LEU A 73 22.95 -4.44 11.53
N ASP A 74 23.85 -4.10 12.45
CA ASP A 74 24.19 -4.92 13.61
C ASP A 74 23.00 -5.14 14.56
N LEU A 75 22.02 -4.23 14.56
CA LEU A 75 20.77 -4.39 15.32
C LEU A 75 19.76 -5.33 14.66
N MET A 76 19.88 -5.56 13.36
CA MET A 76 18.90 -6.35 12.63
C MET A 76 19.17 -7.83 12.86
N GLU A 77 18.34 -8.48 13.67
CA GLU A 77 18.25 -9.93 13.63
C GLU A 77 17.57 -10.33 12.32
N ILE A 78 18.35 -10.83 11.37
CA ILE A 78 17.82 -11.45 10.16
C ILE A 78 17.36 -12.85 10.57
N PRO A 79 16.04 -13.12 10.63
CA PRO A 79 15.58 -14.45 10.96
C PRO A 79 16.11 -15.44 9.92
N ASP A 80 16.52 -16.63 10.37
CA ASP A 80 16.93 -17.70 9.48
C ASP A 80 15.72 -18.12 8.63
N CYS A 81 15.77 -17.80 7.35
CA CYS A 81 14.66 -18.06 6.42
C CYS A 81 14.44 -19.56 6.14
N SER A 82 15.26 -20.46 6.70
CA SER A 82 15.09 -21.91 6.57
C SER A 82 13.81 -22.46 7.21
N ASP A 83 13.22 -21.73 8.17
CA ASP A 83 11.94 -22.10 8.81
C ASP A 83 10.71 -21.80 7.94
N PHE A 84 10.85 -20.98 6.90
CA PHE A 84 9.84 -20.84 5.84
C PHE A 84 9.92 -22.02 4.87
N SER A 85 10.03 -23.24 5.41
CA SER A 85 9.78 -24.45 4.63
C SER A 85 8.37 -24.34 4.06
N ASN A 86 8.28 -24.44 2.74
CA ASN A 86 7.06 -24.29 1.97
C ASN A 86 5.95 -25.18 2.55
N ALA A 87 5.05 -24.59 3.35
CA ALA A 87 3.79 -25.23 3.77
C ALA A 87 2.83 -25.50 2.59
N SER A 88 3.29 -25.30 1.36
CA SER A 88 2.60 -25.51 0.09
C SER A 88 3.01 -26.80 -0.64
N ALA A 89 3.91 -27.64 -0.11
CA ALA A 89 4.40 -28.80 -0.86
C ALA A 89 3.42 -29.99 -1.00
N ASP A 90 2.36 -30.07 -0.17
CA ASP A 90 1.50 -31.27 -0.09
C ASP A 90 0.01 -31.05 -0.42
N ARG A 91 -0.39 -29.89 -0.93
CA ARG A 91 -1.78 -29.72 -1.41
C ARG A 91 -1.86 -30.08 -2.88
N GLU A 92 -2.54 -31.18 -3.19
CA GLU A 92 -3.01 -31.44 -4.55
C GLU A 92 -3.91 -30.28 -4.99
N ILE A 93 -3.40 -29.45 -5.91
CA ILE A 93 -4.15 -28.36 -6.50
C ILE A 93 -4.96 -28.94 -7.65
N ASP A 94 -6.21 -29.32 -7.38
CA ASP A 94 -7.12 -29.93 -8.36
C ASP A 94 -7.35 -29.05 -9.61
N SER A 95 -7.26 -27.72 -9.46
CA SER A 95 -7.31 -26.77 -10.60
C SER A 95 -6.76 -25.40 -10.22
N VAL A 96 -6.10 -24.74 -11.18
CA VAL A 96 -5.65 -23.35 -11.06
C VAL A 96 -6.89 -22.45 -10.86
N LYS A 97 -6.91 -21.70 -9.76
CA LYS A 97 -7.99 -20.75 -9.47
C LYS A 97 -7.66 -19.36 -10.02
N LYS A 98 -8.56 -18.76 -10.79
CA LYS A 98 -8.39 -17.41 -11.33
C LYS A 98 -8.99 -16.38 -10.38
N ILE A 99 -8.16 -15.54 -9.80
CA ILE A 99 -8.57 -14.49 -8.86
C ILE A 99 -8.47 -13.13 -9.54
N GLY A 100 -9.60 -12.44 -9.66
CA GLY A 100 -9.67 -11.08 -10.16
C GLY A 100 -9.15 -10.10 -9.12
N VAL A 101 -8.09 -9.36 -9.43
CA VAL A 101 -7.48 -8.37 -8.51
C VAL A 101 -7.75 -6.97 -9.03
N ALA A 102 -8.48 -6.15 -8.27
CA ALA A 102 -8.77 -4.76 -8.64
C ALA A 102 -7.47 -3.94 -8.63
N ARG A 103 -7.02 -3.37 -9.74
CA ARG A 103 -5.75 -2.66 -9.79
C ARG A 103 -5.79 -1.44 -10.69
N ASP A 104 -5.86 -0.28 -10.06
CA ASP A 104 -5.84 1.03 -10.72
C ASP A 104 -5.53 2.14 -9.71
N GLU A 105 -5.73 3.40 -10.10
CA GLU A 105 -5.51 4.58 -9.29
C GLU A 105 -6.40 4.66 -8.03
N ALA A 106 -7.56 3.98 -8.01
CA ALA A 106 -8.41 3.90 -6.83
C ALA A 106 -8.06 2.70 -5.94
N PHE A 107 -7.55 1.60 -6.51
CA PHE A 107 -7.26 0.34 -5.82
C PHE A 107 -5.81 -0.10 -6.04
N HIS A 108 -4.90 0.42 -5.22
CA HIS A 108 -3.45 0.15 -5.36
C HIS A 108 -2.76 -0.23 -4.04
N PHE A 109 -3.51 -0.40 -2.94
CA PHE A 109 -2.95 -0.86 -1.67
C PHE A 109 -3.10 -2.37 -1.54
N TYR A 110 -1.98 -3.06 -1.71
CA TYR A 110 -1.87 -4.50 -1.58
C TYR A 110 -0.62 -4.90 -0.81
N TYR A 111 -0.76 -5.86 0.09
CA TYR A 111 0.40 -6.55 0.66
C TYR A 111 1.00 -7.48 -0.40
N ARG A 112 2.20 -7.15 -0.87
CA ARG A 112 2.92 -7.98 -1.84
C ARG A 112 3.05 -9.42 -1.35
N ALA A 113 3.32 -9.63 -0.07
CA ALA A 113 3.41 -10.95 0.54
C ALA A 113 2.13 -11.79 0.34
N ASN A 114 0.94 -11.18 0.46
CA ASN A 114 -0.33 -11.88 0.26
C ASN A 114 -0.55 -12.28 -1.20
N LEU A 115 -0.17 -11.41 -2.15
CA LEU A 115 -0.26 -11.70 -3.58
C LEU A 115 0.71 -12.82 -3.99
N GLU A 116 1.95 -12.78 -3.49
CA GLU A 116 2.92 -13.85 -3.71
C GLU A 116 2.46 -15.16 -3.08
N TRP A 117 1.89 -15.12 -1.87
CA TRP A 117 1.34 -16.30 -1.20
C TRP A 117 0.18 -16.94 -1.98
N LEU A 118 -0.73 -16.14 -2.53
CA LEU A 118 -1.80 -16.64 -3.41
C LEU A 118 -1.23 -17.30 -4.66
N LYS A 119 -0.22 -16.67 -5.28
CA LYS A 119 0.45 -17.19 -6.47
C LYS A 119 1.18 -18.51 -6.20
N THR A 120 1.93 -18.60 -5.10
CA THR A 120 2.63 -19.83 -4.70
C THR A 120 1.66 -20.92 -4.23
N SER A 121 0.45 -20.54 -3.84
CA SER A 121 -0.67 -21.47 -3.59
C SER A 121 -1.40 -21.90 -4.87
N GLY A 122 -0.88 -21.54 -6.06
CA GLY A 122 -1.39 -21.96 -7.37
C GLY A 122 -2.56 -21.15 -7.92
N ALA A 123 -2.83 -19.95 -7.39
CA ALA A 123 -3.79 -19.03 -7.98
C ALA A 123 -3.16 -18.25 -9.15
N GLU A 124 -3.94 -18.06 -10.21
CA GLU A 124 -3.65 -17.12 -11.29
C GLU A 124 -4.32 -15.79 -10.98
N MET A 125 -3.54 -14.71 -10.88
CA MET A 125 -4.08 -13.37 -10.65
C MET A 125 -4.38 -12.67 -11.97
N VAL A 126 -5.63 -12.24 -12.16
CA VAL A 126 -6.08 -11.49 -13.32
C VAL A 126 -6.41 -10.06 -12.87
N GLN A 127 -5.64 -9.08 -13.32
CA GLN A 127 -5.86 -7.69 -12.95
C GLN A 127 -7.03 -7.10 -13.74
N PHE A 128 -7.83 -6.24 -13.09
CA PHE A 128 -8.87 -5.44 -13.74
C PHE A 128 -8.97 -4.07 -13.06
N SER A 129 -9.44 -3.05 -13.77
CA SER A 129 -9.61 -1.70 -13.24
C SER A 129 -11.10 -1.39 -13.01
N PRO A 130 -11.55 -1.24 -11.75
CA PRO A 130 -12.87 -0.68 -11.45
C PRO A 130 -13.15 0.68 -12.09
N LEU A 131 -12.11 1.50 -12.31
CA LEU A 131 -12.24 2.80 -12.96
C LEU A 131 -12.42 2.72 -14.48
N LYS A 132 -11.65 1.86 -15.16
CA LYS A 132 -11.46 1.93 -16.61
C LYS A 132 -12.14 0.80 -17.39
N ASP A 133 -12.21 -0.40 -16.81
CA ASP A 133 -12.79 -1.55 -17.49
C ASP A 133 -14.32 -1.47 -17.42
N SER A 134 -15.01 -1.98 -18.43
CA SER A 134 -16.48 -1.99 -18.47
C SER A 134 -17.08 -3.25 -17.83
N GLU A 135 -16.32 -4.34 -17.72
CA GLU A 135 -16.76 -5.61 -17.16
C GLU A 135 -15.63 -6.36 -16.47
N LEU A 136 -15.97 -7.25 -15.54
CA LEU A 136 -15.01 -8.19 -14.97
C LEU A 136 -14.46 -9.13 -16.05
N PRO A 137 -13.17 -9.51 -15.98
CA PRO A 137 -12.61 -10.57 -16.79
C PRO A 137 -13.44 -11.85 -16.71
N GLN A 138 -13.49 -12.59 -17.81
CA GLN A 138 -14.22 -13.85 -17.86
C GLN A 138 -13.50 -14.97 -17.10
N ASN A 139 -14.27 -15.94 -16.61
CA ASN A 139 -13.77 -17.17 -15.96
C ASN A 139 -12.98 -16.90 -14.67
N LEU A 140 -13.43 -15.97 -13.83
CA LEU A 140 -12.90 -15.77 -12.48
C LEU A 140 -13.57 -16.71 -11.47
N ASP A 141 -12.78 -17.27 -10.56
CA ASP A 141 -13.22 -18.10 -9.44
C ASP A 141 -13.42 -17.27 -8.16
N GLY A 142 -12.89 -16.04 -8.10
CA GLY A 142 -13.05 -15.15 -6.97
C GLY A 142 -12.49 -13.75 -7.23
N LEU A 143 -12.77 -12.85 -6.30
CA LEU A 143 -12.35 -11.44 -6.37
C LEU A 143 -11.54 -11.05 -5.12
N LEU A 144 -10.51 -10.26 -5.36
CA LEU A 144 -9.69 -9.58 -4.36
C LEU A 144 -9.71 -8.08 -4.65
N ILE A 145 -10.38 -7.32 -3.80
CA ILE A 145 -10.49 -5.87 -3.89
C ILE A 145 -9.76 -5.25 -2.71
N GLY A 146 -8.52 -4.83 -2.95
CA GLY A 146 -7.64 -4.24 -1.94
C GLY A 146 -8.06 -2.85 -1.49
N GLY A 147 -7.17 -2.21 -0.74
CA GLY A 147 -7.34 -0.83 -0.30
C GLY A 147 -6.98 0.20 -1.38
N GLY A 148 -7.20 1.45 -1.03
CA GLY A 148 -6.84 2.62 -1.83
C GLY A 148 -7.75 3.79 -1.47
N PHE A 149 -7.95 4.73 -2.40
CA PHE A 149 -8.72 5.97 -2.17
C PHE A 149 -9.90 6.12 -3.12
N PRO A 150 -10.88 5.18 -3.08
CA PRO A 150 -12.06 5.21 -3.95
C PRO A 150 -12.86 6.51 -3.84
N GLU A 151 -12.84 7.20 -2.70
CA GLU A 151 -13.53 8.47 -2.49
C GLU A 151 -13.01 9.62 -3.37
N ILE A 152 -11.76 9.56 -3.82
CA ILE A 152 -11.20 10.53 -4.77
C ILE A 152 -11.85 10.35 -6.15
N TYR A 153 -12.16 9.10 -6.49
CA TYR A 153 -12.71 8.68 -7.79
C TYR A 153 -14.20 8.31 -7.73
N ALA A 154 -14.91 8.73 -6.67
CA ALA A 154 -16.30 8.34 -6.42
C ALA A 154 -17.24 8.64 -7.59
N GLU A 155 -17.03 9.78 -8.25
CA GLU A 155 -17.75 10.20 -9.45
C GLU A 155 -17.50 9.24 -10.61
N THR A 156 -16.24 9.08 -11.03
CA THR A 156 -15.84 8.22 -12.14
C THR A 156 -16.29 6.77 -11.93
N MET A 157 -16.12 6.21 -10.73
CA MET A 157 -16.61 4.86 -10.42
C MET A 157 -18.13 4.77 -10.51
N SER A 158 -18.85 5.79 -10.02
CA SER A 158 -20.31 5.82 -10.10
C SER A 158 -20.80 5.89 -11.54
N GLU A 159 -20.12 6.64 -12.40
CA GLU A 159 -20.46 6.74 -13.81
C GLU A 159 -20.17 5.44 -14.57
N ASN A 160 -19.24 4.61 -14.09
CA ASN A 160 -18.97 3.28 -14.63
C ASN A 160 -20.06 2.26 -14.23
N HIS A 161 -21.29 2.50 -14.71
CA HIS A 161 -22.46 1.66 -14.45
C HIS A 161 -22.25 0.20 -14.86
N SER A 162 -21.55 -0.05 -15.98
CA SER A 162 -21.33 -1.40 -16.49
C SER A 162 -20.46 -2.22 -15.55
N MET A 163 -19.34 -1.66 -15.06
CA MET A 163 -18.46 -2.36 -14.15
C MET A 163 -19.13 -2.63 -12.80
N ARG A 164 -19.83 -1.63 -12.23
CA ARG A 164 -20.57 -1.81 -10.97
C ARG A 164 -21.64 -2.89 -11.09
N GLN A 165 -22.37 -2.92 -12.21
CA GLN A 165 -23.35 -3.97 -12.46
C GLN A 165 -22.69 -5.35 -12.65
N SER A 166 -21.53 -5.40 -13.31
CA SER A 166 -20.75 -6.64 -13.48
C SER A 166 -20.27 -7.20 -12.13
N LEU A 167 -19.66 -6.37 -11.29
CA LEU A 167 -19.26 -6.69 -9.92
C LEU A 167 -20.44 -7.17 -9.08
N LYS A 168 -21.53 -6.39 -9.05
CA LYS A 168 -22.75 -6.73 -8.31
C LYS A 168 -23.32 -8.07 -8.75
N LYS A 169 -23.40 -8.32 -10.07
CA LYS A 169 -23.90 -9.59 -10.61
C LYS A 169 -23.02 -10.76 -10.18
N ALA A 170 -21.70 -10.64 -10.28
CA ALA A 170 -20.77 -11.69 -9.88
C ALA A 170 -20.91 -12.03 -8.38
N ILE A 171 -20.90 -11.02 -7.52
CA ILE A 171 -21.00 -11.20 -6.06
C ILE A 171 -22.35 -11.78 -5.66
N VAL A 172 -23.47 -11.24 -6.19
CA VAL A 172 -24.82 -11.74 -5.90
C VAL A 172 -25.03 -13.16 -6.43
N SER A 173 -24.35 -13.55 -7.51
CA SER A 173 -24.37 -14.92 -8.04
C SER A 173 -23.59 -15.94 -7.19
N GLY A 174 -22.94 -15.49 -6.11
CA GLY A 174 -22.22 -16.35 -5.17
C GLY A 174 -20.71 -16.41 -5.40
N MET A 175 -20.14 -15.54 -6.25
CA MET A 175 -18.69 -15.46 -6.42
C MET A 175 -18.02 -15.04 -5.10
N PRO A 176 -17.04 -15.81 -4.59
CA PRO A 176 -16.26 -15.41 -3.43
C PRO A 176 -15.57 -14.07 -3.66
N CYS A 177 -15.71 -13.14 -2.73
CA CYS A 177 -15.10 -11.82 -2.81
C CYS A 177 -14.50 -11.45 -1.45
N TYR A 178 -13.21 -11.13 -1.44
CA TYR A 178 -12.55 -10.49 -0.31
C TYR A 178 -12.32 -9.02 -0.65
N ALA A 179 -12.83 -8.13 0.20
CA ALA A 179 -12.69 -6.69 0.04
C ALA A 179 -12.25 -6.05 1.35
N GLU A 180 -11.25 -5.16 1.29
CA GLU A 180 -10.70 -4.49 2.48
C GLU A 180 -10.68 -2.97 2.31
N CYS A 181 -10.91 -2.23 3.40
CA CYS A 181 -10.83 -0.77 3.44
C CYS A 181 -11.56 -0.09 2.25
N GLY A 182 -10.83 0.51 1.30
CA GLY A 182 -11.38 1.09 0.08
C GLY A 182 -12.19 0.10 -0.76
N GLY A 183 -11.78 -1.16 -0.85
CA GLY A 183 -12.56 -2.20 -1.51
C GLY A 183 -13.94 -2.40 -0.89
N LEU A 184 -14.07 -2.30 0.43
CA LEU A 184 -15.38 -2.36 1.10
C LEU A 184 -16.25 -1.14 0.75
N MET A 185 -15.64 0.03 0.60
CA MET A 185 -16.34 1.26 0.20
C MET A 185 -16.92 1.15 -1.22
N LEU A 186 -16.22 0.47 -2.15
CA LEU A 186 -16.73 0.17 -3.49
C LEU A 186 -17.98 -0.71 -3.45
N LEU A 187 -18.04 -1.68 -2.53
CA LEU A 187 -19.16 -2.62 -2.41
C LEU A 187 -20.35 -2.08 -1.61
N ALA A 188 -20.22 -0.90 -1.00
CA ALA A 188 -21.31 -0.27 -0.29
C ALA A 188 -22.42 0.19 -1.26
N GLU A 189 -23.67 0.31 -0.79
CA GLU A 189 -24.76 0.83 -1.64
C GLU A 189 -24.49 2.26 -2.14
N SER A 190 -23.71 3.02 -1.37
CA SER A 190 -23.34 4.38 -1.72
C SER A 190 -22.13 4.86 -0.94
N LEU A 191 -21.37 5.76 -1.53
CA LEU A 191 -20.24 6.45 -0.95
C LEU A 191 -20.53 7.95 -0.81
N GLN A 192 -20.41 8.51 0.39
CA GLN A 192 -20.59 9.94 0.61
C GLN A 192 -19.23 10.61 0.75
N THR A 193 -18.93 11.58 -0.12
CA THR A 193 -17.65 12.29 -0.06
C THR A 193 -17.74 13.55 0.78
N ARG A 194 -16.63 13.91 1.42
CA ARG A 194 -16.51 15.08 2.30
C ARG A 194 -16.01 16.30 1.51
N LYS A 195 -16.67 16.64 0.40
CA LYS A 195 -16.44 17.92 -0.31
C LYS A 195 -17.24 19.03 0.38
N VAL A 196 -17.01 20.30 -0.01
CA VAL A 196 -17.74 21.48 0.51
C VAL A 196 -19.27 21.31 0.38
N ASP A 197 -19.72 20.47 -0.56
CA ASP A 197 -21.07 19.91 -0.64
C ASP A 197 -20.99 18.37 -0.55
N PRO A 198 -21.63 17.71 0.44
CA PRO A 198 -21.60 16.25 0.57
C PRO A 198 -22.39 15.57 -0.55
N THR A 199 -21.70 15.13 -1.60
CA THR A 199 -22.29 14.34 -2.68
C THR A 199 -22.33 12.85 -2.31
N ARG A 200 -23.48 12.21 -2.54
CA ARG A 200 -23.67 10.76 -2.36
C ARG A 200 -23.61 10.07 -3.72
N TRP A 201 -22.65 9.17 -3.85
CA TRP A 201 -22.29 8.45 -5.07
C TRP A 201 -22.79 7.02 -4.98
N PRO A 202 -23.55 6.50 -5.95
CA PRO A 202 -23.99 5.10 -5.91
C PRO A 202 -22.82 4.14 -6.08
N GLY A 203 -22.68 3.17 -5.17
CA GLY A 203 -21.71 2.07 -5.32
C GLY A 203 -22.14 1.00 -6.31
#